data_AF-A0A6N7P7F5-F1
#
_entry.id   AF-A0A6N7P7F5-F1
#
_cell.length_a   1.000
_cell.length_b   1.000
_cell.length_c   1.000
_cell.angle_alpha   90.00
_cell.angle_beta   90.00
_cell.angle_gamma   90.00
#
_symmetry.space_group_name_H-M   'P 1'
#
loop_
_entity.id
_entity.type
_entity.pdbx_description
1 polymer ?
#
loop_
_entity_poly.entity_id
_entity_poly.type
_entity_poly.pdbx_seq_one_letter_code
_entity_poly.pdbx_strand_id
1 'polypeptide(L)'
;MPLLLMKKLYYLLFVLLIMISCTKDNAKSSDSFADGGKGGSLARFAIAGNYLYVVNQNALKVYDITDATAPVDKGVTQLPWGIETIFAYDQKLFVGSTNALFIFDITDPAKPKPESRVQHFRSCDPVVTQGTTAFVTLRGGNTCGGTLNALMVYDVKDVKNPVMKAQVELTGPYGLGVQDSALYVCDGAKGLGVFNIKDPYLPKVLEYINDGSIYYDVIPYNGILIAYVEGGVRFFDISKPQNPVALSALMN
;
A
#
# COMPACT_ATOMS: atom_id res chain seq x y z
N MET A 1 35.03 -27.09 -54.70
CA MET A 1 34.65 -27.46 -53.32
C MET A 1 33.78 -26.32 -52.75
N PRO A 2 32.46 -26.38 -52.99
CA PRO A 2 31.52 -25.30 -52.74
C PRO A 2 30.89 -25.48 -51.37
N LEU A 3 31.36 -24.79 -50.33
CA LEU A 3 30.75 -24.91 -49.00
C LEU A 3 30.83 -23.65 -48.12
N LEU A 4 31.06 -22.47 -48.72
CA LEU A 4 31.25 -21.21 -47.97
C LEU A 4 30.20 -20.13 -48.24
N LEU A 5 29.29 -20.30 -49.21
CA LEU A 5 28.22 -19.31 -49.49
C LEU A 5 26.89 -19.57 -48.75
N MET A 6 26.66 -20.75 -48.16
CA MET A 6 25.36 -21.06 -47.51
C MET A 6 25.24 -20.61 -46.04
N LYS A 7 26.33 -20.22 -45.37
CA LYS A 7 26.29 -19.78 -43.96
C LYS A 7 25.93 -18.29 -43.78
N LYS A 8 26.16 -17.44 -44.78
CA LYS A 8 25.76 -16.02 -44.73
C LYS A 8 24.29 -15.81 -45.09
N LEU A 9 23.67 -16.75 -45.80
CA LEU A 9 22.25 -16.67 -46.17
C LEU A 9 21.32 -17.02 -45.00
N TYR A 10 21.75 -17.90 -44.09
CA TYR A 10 21.01 -18.19 -42.84
C TYR A 10 21.04 -17.02 -41.85
N TYR A 11 22.15 -16.28 -41.77
CA TYR A 11 22.25 -15.09 -40.92
C TYR A 11 21.37 -13.95 -41.41
N LEU A 12 21.14 -13.84 -42.73
CA LEU A 12 20.22 -12.86 -43.30
C LEU A 12 18.74 -13.25 -43.13
N LEU A 13 18.42 -14.55 -43.09
CA LEU A 13 17.05 -15.04 -42.84
C LEU A 13 16.66 -15.01 -41.36
N PHE A 14 17.62 -15.07 -40.42
CA PHE A 14 17.36 -15.03 -38.98
C PHE A 14 17.16 -13.61 -38.43
N VAL A 15 17.59 -12.58 -39.18
CA VAL A 15 17.42 -11.16 -38.81
C VAL A 15 16.08 -10.58 -39.31
N LEU A 16 15.31 -11.33 -40.11
CA LEU A 16 14.04 -10.88 -40.69
C LEU A 16 12.78 -11.43 -39.98
N LEU A 17 12.90 -11.93 -38.75
CA LEU A 17 11.78 -12.51 -37.99
C LEU A 17 11.56 -11.89 -36.60
N ILE A 18 11.94 -10.62 -36.39
CA ILE A 18 11.67 -9.88 -35.13
C ILE A 18 10.98 -8.54 -35.42
N MET A 19 9.89 -8.59 -36.18
CA MET A 19 8.94 -7.47 -36.29
C MET A 19 7.52 -8.01 -36.12
N ILE A 20 7.28 -8.70 -34.99
CA ILE A 20 5.91 -8.84 -34.48
C ILE A 20 5.64 -7.58 -33.67
N SER A 21 5.03 -6.62 -34.37
CA SER A 21 4.36 -5.47 -33.78
C SER A 21 3.35 -5.98 -32.74
N CYS A 22 3.59 -5.71 -31.45
CA CYS A 22 2.53 -5.78 -30.45
C CYS A 22 1.53 -4.65 -30.74
N THR A 23 0.43 -4.97 -31.41
CA THR A 23 -0.78 -4.15 -31.28
C THR A 23 -1.26 -4.33 -29.85
N LYS A 24 -1.21 -3.24 -29.07
CA LYS A 24 -1.82 -3.18 -27.73
C LYS A 24 -3.33 -3.24 -27.92
N ASP A 25 -3.88 -4.44 -27.95
CA ASP A 25 -5.32 -4.64 -27.85
C ASP A 25 -5.76 -4.08 -26.50
N ASN A 26 -6.52 -2.98 -26.55
CA ASN A 26 -7.19 -2.41 -25.39
C ASN A 26 -8.32 -3.35 -24.96
N ALA A 27 -7.97 -4.41 -24.25
CA ALA A 27 -8.89 -5.06 -23.35
C ALA A 27 -9.22 -4.04 -22.26
N LYS A 28 -10.47 -3.57 -22.21
CA LYS A 28 -11.03 -2.82 -21.09
C LYS A 28 -11.02 -3.72 -19.85
N SER A 29 -9.90 -3.74 -19.13
CA SER A 29 -9.83 -4.24 -17.77
C SER A 29 -10.51 -3.21 -16.87
N SER A 30 -11.50 -3.65 -16.10
CA SER A 30 -12.15 -2.88 -15.04
C SER A 30 -11.10 -2.17 -14.19
N ASP A 31 -11.16 -0.84 -14.14
CA ASP A 31 -10.27 0.05 -13.39
C ASP A 31 -10.16 -0.38 -11.93
N SER A 32 -9.11 -1.14 -11.60
CA SER A 32 -8.40 -0.94 -10.35
C SER A 32 -7.34 0.12 -10.65
N PHE A 33 -7.35 1.23 -9.90
CA PHE A 33 -6.44 2.37 -10.09
C PHE A 33 -4.98 2.00 -9.74
N ALA A 34 -4.38 1.05 -10.47
CA ALA A 34 -3.11 0.42 -10.17
C ALA A 34 -1.95 0.85 -11.08
N ASP A 35 -2.06 2.00 -11.77
CA ASP A 35 -0.98 2.54 -12.64
C ASP A 35 -0.21 3.73 -12.01
N GLY A 36 -0.43 3.97 -10.70
CA GLY A 36 0.25 5.01 -9.92
C GLY A 36 1.09 4.42 -8.77
N GLY A 37 2.00 5.23 -8.19
CA GLY A 37 2.78 4.84 -7.02
C GLY A 37 1.90 4.48 -5.82
N LYS A 38 2.22 3.38 -5.12
CA LYS A 38 1.48 2.92 -3.94
C LYS A 38 2.09 3.50 -2.66
N GLY A 39 1.29 4.23 -1.88
CA GLY A 39 1.69 4.77 -0.58
C GLY A 39 1.75 3.69 0.52
N GLY A 40 2.65 3.87 1.48
CA GLY A 40 2.71 3.05 2.70
C GLY A 40 1.61 3.40 3.70
N SER A 41 1.55 2.67 4.81
CA SER A 41 0.49 2.81 5.83
C SER A 41 0.53 4.15 6.59
N LEU A 42 1.66 4.85 6.52
CA LEU A 42 1.90 6.17 7.09
C LEU A 42 1.86 7.31 6.05
N ALA A 43 1.39 7.04 4.84
CA ALA A 43 1.43 8.00 3.74
C ALA A 43 0.59 9.25 4.02
N ARG A 44 1.12 10.42 3.63
CA ARG A 44 0.42 11.72 3.68
C ARG A 44 -0.03 12.21 2.30
N PHE A 45 0.12 11.37 1.29
CA PHE A 45 -0.42 11.58 -0.04
C PHE A 45 -0.82 10.25 -0.67
N ALA A 46 -1.79 10.29 -1.57
CA ALA A 46 -2.28 9.13 -2.30
C ALA A 46 -2.61 9.52 -3.74
N ILE A 47 -2.49 8.57 -4.67
CA ILE A 47 -2.87 8.75 -6.07
C ILE A 47 -4.11 7.89 -6.36
N ALA A 48 -5.12 8.47 -7.00
CA ALA A 48 -6.23 7.72 -7.60
C ALA A 48 -6.47 8.23 -9.03
N GLY A 49 -6.19 7.39 -10.02
CA GLY A 49 -6.18 7.79 -11.43
C GLY A 49 -5.19 8.94 -11.67
N ASN A 50 -5.66 9.99 -12.35
CA ASN A 50 -4.85 11.18 -12.64
C ASN A 50 -4.91 12.24 -11.53
N TYR A 51 -5.22 11.87 -10.30
CA TYR A 51 -5.33 12.82 -9.19
C TYR A 51 -4.40 12.47 -8.04
N LEU A 52 -3.67 13.47 -7.57
CA LEU A 52 -2.85 13.41 -6.36
C LEU A 52 -3.61 14.11 -5.23
N TYR A 53 -3.78 13.38 -4.13
CA TYR A 53 -4.38 13.86 -2.90
C TYR A 53 -3.30 14.02 -1.86
N VAL A 54 -3.24 15.17 -1.19
CA VAL A 54 -2.24 15.46 -0.17
C VAL A 54 -2.91 15.96 1.09
N VAL A 55 -2.53 15.42 2.24
CA VAL A 55 -3.02 15.88 3.54
C VAL A 55 -1.93 16.54 4.35
N ASN A 56 -2.24 17.70 4.92
CA ASN A 56 -1.42 18.34 5.96
C ASN A 56 -2.07 18.12 7.33
N GLN A 57 -1.91 19.02 8.31
CA GLN A 57 -2.51 18.86 9.64
C GLN A 57 -4.03 19.09 9.69
N ASN A 58 -4.60 19.81 8.71
CA ASN A 58 -5.99 20.28 8.77
C ASN A 58 -6.62 20.50 7.39
N ALA A 59 -6.07 19.91 6.33
CA ALA A 59 -6.57 20.09 4.98
C ALA A 59 -6.24 18.90 4.10
N LEU A 60 -7.17 18.62 3.18
CA LEU A 60 -7.00 17.76 2.01
C LEU A 60 -6.87 18.67 0.78
N LYS A 61 -5.74 18.59 0.08
CA LYS A 61 -5.50 19.25 -1.21
C LYS A 61 -5.59 18.25 -2.34
N VAL A 62 -6.09 18.72 -3.50
CA VAL A 62 -6.29 17.90 -4.69
C VAL A 62 -5.57 18.53 -5.87
N TYR A 63 -4.78 17.73 -6.57
CA TYR A 63 -4.10 18.14 -7.79
C TYR A 63 -4.45 17.18 -8.93
N ASP A 64 -4.77 17.73 -10.10
CA ASP A 64 -4.79 16.97 -11.34
C ASP A 64 -3.35 16.80 -11.82
N ILE A 65 -2.94 15.56 -12.00
CA ILE A 65 -1.60 15.14 -12.42
C ILE A 65 -1.63 14.44 -13.78
N THR A 66 -2.64 14.72 -14.62
CA THR A 66 -2.69 14.23 -16.01
C THR A 66 -1.41 14.60 -16.78
N ASP A 67 -0.89 15.81 -16.54
CA ASP A 67 0.49 16.18 -16.88
C ASP A 67 1.32 16.21 -15.59
N ALA A 68 2.14 15.18 -15.38
CA ALA A 68 2.97 15.05 -14.19
C ALA A 68 4.04 16.16 -14.06
N THR A 69 4.37 16.86 -15.15
CA THR A 69 5.33 17.98 -15.15
C THR A 69 4.67 19.32 -14.83
N ALA A 70 3.35 19.40 -14.94
CA ALA A 70 2.56 20.60 -14.65
C ALA A 70 1.26 20.27 -13.88
N PRO A 71 1.35 19.86 -12.59
CA PRO A 71 0.16 19.59 -11.78
C PRO A 71 -0.76 20.81 -11.64
N VAL A 72 -2.07 20.60 -11.73
CA VAL A 72 -3.09 21.67 -11.63
C VAL A 72 -3.83 21.56 -10.30
N ASP A 73 -3.79 22.61 -9.47
CA ASP A 73 -4.54 22.68 -8.21
C ASP A 73 -6.06 22.70 -8.48
N LYS A 74 -6.79 21.75 -7.89
CA LYS A 74 -8.25 21.61 -8.01
C LYS A 74 -9.00 22.14 -6.79
N GLY A 75 -8.28 22.44 -5.71
CA GLY A 75 -8.82 23.04 -4.51
C GLY A 75 -8.41 22.36 -3.22
N VAL A 76 -8.98 22.89 -2.13
CA VAL A 76 -8.70 22.46 -0.77
C VAL A 76 -10.00 22.21 -0.01
N THR A 77 -10.05 21.08 0.67
CA THR A 77 -11.08 20.79 1.67
C THR A 77 -10.48 20.99 3.05
N GLN A 78 -11.07 21.88 3.84
CA GLN A 78 -10.66 22.09 5.23
C GLN A 78 -11.14 20.92 6.09
N LEU A 79 -10.24 20.41 6.93
CA LEU A 79 -10.47 19.31 7.86
C LEU A 79 -10.22 19.78 9.30
N PRO A 80 -10.75 19.08 10.30
CA PRO A 80 -10.34 19.28 11.68
C PRO A 80 -8.82 19.07 11.85
N TRP A 81 -8.26 19.67 12.89
CA TRP A 81 -6.83 19.54 13.18
C TRP A 81 -6.46 18.10 13.57
N GLY A 82 -5.23 17.71 13.25
CA GLY A 82 -4.67 16.41 13.59
C GLY A 82 -4.90 15.34 12.53
N ILE A 83 -4.96 15.71 11.25
CA ILE A 83 -4.88 14.74 10.14
C ILE A 83 -3.46 14.17 10.07
N GLU A 84 -3.34 12.88 9.78
CA GLU A 84 -2.07 12.16 9.80
C GLU A 84 -1.80 11.30 8.57
N THR A 85 -2.80 10.56 8.11
CA THR A 85 -2.62 9.60 7.01
C THR A 85 -3.70 9.76 5.94
N ILE A 86 -3.39 9.28 4.74
CA ILE A 86 -4.33 9.19 3.64
C ILE A 86 -4.08 7.92 2.83
N PHE A 87 -5.16 7.26 2.44
CA PHE A 87 -5.13 6.09 1.59
C PHE A 87 -6.30 6.13 0.60
N ALA A 88 -6.06 5.78 -0.66
CA ALA A 88 -7.08 5.69 -1.69
C ALA A 88 -7.38 4.22 -2.00
N TYR A 89 -8.66 3.87 -2.09
CA TYR A 89 -9.09 2.54 -2.49
C TYR A 89 -10.45 2.60 -3.18
N ASP A 90 -10.51 2.04 -4.39
CA ASP A 90 -11.67 2.14 -5.28
C ASP A 90 -12.09 3.62 -5.46
N GLN A 91 -13.36 3.96 -5.32
CA GLN A 91 -13.88 5.32 -5.42
C GLN A 91 -13.92 6.04 -4.07
N LYS A 92 -13.03 5.67 -3.13
CA LYS A 92 -12.97 6.24 -1.79
C LYS A 92 -11.57 6.71 -1.40
N LEU A 93 -11.56 7.76 -0.58
CA LEU A 93 -10.40 8.28 0.12
C LEU A 93 -10.61 8.13 1.62
N PHE A 94 -9.67 7.50 2.30
CA PHE A 94 -9.66 7.29 3.74
C PHE A 94 -8.58 8.20 4.33
N VAL A 95 -9.00 9.20 5.10
CA VAL A 95 -8.11 10.21 5.71
C VAL A 95 -8.11 10.01 7.21
N GLY A 96 -7.02 9.49 7.76
CA GLY A 96 -6.86 9.22 9.18
C GLY A 96 -6.49 10.48 9.96
N SER A 97 -7.07 10.64 11.15
CA SER A 97 -6.75 11.69 12.10
C SER A 97 -6.55 11.15 13.51
N THR A 98 -6.17 12.04 14.42
CA THR A 98 -5.99 11.72 15.84
C THR A 98 -7.20 11.14 16.54
N ASN A 99 -8.40 11.33 16.00
CA ASN A 99 -9.63 10.91 16.63
C ASN A 99 -10.69 10.35 15.67
N ALA A 100 -10.42 10.28 14.36
CA ALA A 100 -11.40 9.81 13.39
C ALA A 100 -10.77 9.40 12.06
N LEU A 101 -11.46 8.49 11.35
CA LEU A 101 -11.33 8.31 9.91
C LEU A 101 -12.35 9.21 9.24
N PHE A 102 -11.89 10.05 8.33
CA PHE A 102 -12.75 10.75 7.41
C PHE A 102 -12.76 9.97 6.09
N ILE A 103 -13.95 9.64 5.60
CA ILE A 103 -14.11 8.92 4.34
C ILE A 103 -14.73 9.88 3.33
N PHE A 104 -14.07 9.99 2.18
CA PHE A 104 -14.49 10.81 1.07
C PHE A 104 -14.86 9.92 -0.11
N ASP A 105 -15.97 10.26 -0.77
CA ASP A 105 -16.28 9.78 -2.09
C ASP A 105 -15.46 10.55 -3.13
N ILE A 106 -14.80 9.81 -4.02
CA ILE A 106 -14.01 10.35 -5.13
C ILE A 106 -14.53 9.88 -6.49
N THR A 107 -15.85 9.63 -6.60
CA THR A 107 -16.50 9.36 -7.91
C THR A 107 -16.27 10.53 -8.88
N ASP A 108 -16.28 11.77 -8.37
CA ASP A 108 -15.69 12.93 -9.02
C ASP A 108 -14.31 13.21 -8.38
N PRO A 109 -13.20 12.70 -8.94
CA PRO A 109 -11.90 12.75 -8.29
C PRO A 109 -11.35 14.18 -8.16
N ALA A 110 -11.83 15.13 -8.96
CA ALA A 110 -11.47 16.54 -8.84
C ALA A 110 -12.14 17.23 -7.64
N LYS A 111 -13.21 16.64 -7.08
CA LYS A 111 -14.00 17.21 -5.98
C LYS A 111 -14.41 16.14 -4.96
N PRO A 112 -13.47 15.69 -4.10
CA PRO A 112 -13.77 14.73 -3.03
C PRO A 112 -14.92 15.21 -2.15
N LYS A 113 -15.94 14.37 -1.96
CA LYS A 113 -17.11 14.70 -1.14
C LYS A 113 -17.03 13.95 0.19
N PRO A 114 -17.13 14.63 1.34
CA PRO A 114 -17.25 13.93 2.62
C PRO A 114 -18.46 13.00 2.59
N GLU A 115 -18.24 11.72 2.86
CA GLU A 115 -19.31 10.70 2.84
C GLU A 115 -19.62 10.20 4.25
N SER A 116 -18.58 9.98 5.06
CA SER A 116 -18.74 9.56 6.44
C SER A 116 -17.55 9.94 7.31
N ARG A 117 -17.77 9.83 8.62
CA ARG A 117 -16.75 9.94 9.65
C ARG A 117 -16.92 8.79 10.60
N VAL A 118 -15.87 8.01 10.79
CA VAL A 118 -15.82 6.97 11.80
C VAL A 118 -14.95 7.47 12.93
N GLN A 119 -15.54 7.70 14.09
CA GLN A 119 -14.76 7.97 15.28
C GLN A 119 -14.15 6.64 15.74
N HIS A 120 -12.83 6.50 15.61
CA HIS A 120 -12.12 5.27 15.98
C HIS A 120 -10.92 5.58 16.88
N PHE A 121 -10.14 4.54 17.16
CA PHE A 121 -8.91 4.55 17.95
C PHE A 121 -7.86 5.53 17.41
N ARG A 122 -6.80 5.71 18.18
CA ARG A 122 -5.93 6.88 18.13
C ARG A 122 -5.16 6.93 16.81
N SER A 123 -4.70 8.13 16.47
CA SER A 123 -3.96 8.43 15.22
C SER A 123 -2.82 7.49 14.84
N CYS A 124 -2.20 6.88 15.84
CA CYS A 124 -0.90 6.24 15.72
C CYS A 124 -0.98 4.78 15.37
N ASP A 125 -2.15 4.37 14.87
CA ASP A 125 -2.47 2.99 14.57
C ASP A 125 -2.56 2.85 13.04
N PRO A 126 -1.47 2.44 12.36
CA PRO A 126 -1.45 2.27 10.92
C PRO A 126 -2.56 1.34 10.43
N VAL A 127 -3.12 1.64 9.26
CA VAL A 127 -4.22 0.89 8.64
C VAL A 127 -3.91 0.56 7.19
N VAL A 128 -4.19 -0.68 6.77
CA VAL A 128 -4.29 -1.06 5.36
C VAL A 128 -5.59 -1.82 5.11
N THR A 129 -6.13 -1.75 3.89
CA THR A 129 -7.35 -2.47 3.53
C THR A 129 -7.14 -3.41 2.35
N GLN A 130 -7.95 -4.46 2.30
CA GLN A 130 -8.10 -5.35 1.16
C GLN A 130 -9.57 -5.76 1.05
N GLY A 131 -10.21 -5.44 -0.08
CA GLY A 131 -11.64 -5.71 -0.23
C GLY A 131 -12.44 -4.93 0.81
N THR A 132 -13.26 -5.65 1.58
CA THR A 132 -14.07 -5.11 2.68
C THR A 132 -13.43 -5.36 4.06
N THR A 133 -12.14 -5.67 4.12
CA THR A 133 -11.43 -5.88 5.38
C THR A 133 -10.41 -4.77 5.62
N ALA A 134 -10.38 -4.25 6.84
CA ALA A 134 -9.33 -3.37 7.33
C ALA A 134 -8.45 -4.08 8.38
N PHE A 135 -7.15 -3.90 8.25
CA PHE A 135 -6.12 -4.39 9.17
C PHE A 135 -5.51 -3.18 9.87
N VAL A 136 -5.44 -3.19 11.19
CA VAL A 136 -4.99 -2.07 12.01
C VAL A 136 -3.96 -2.55 13.02
N THR A 137 -2.79 -1.94 13.09
CA THR A 137 -1.82 -2.20 14.15
C THR A 137 -2.03 -1.20 15.29
N LEU A 138 -2.36 -1.69 16.49
CA LEU A 138 -2.40 -0.90 17.71
C LEU A 138 -1.06 -0.99 18.42
N ARG A 139 -0.46 0.17 18.74
CA ARG A 139 0.84 0.23 19.44
C ARG A 139 0.72 0.96 20.77
N GLY A 140 0.88 0.21 21.87
CA GLY A 140 0.91 0.74 23.22
C GLY A 140 2.25 1.37 23.62
N GLY A 141 2.23 2.19 24.67
CA GLY A 141 3.45 2.75 25.27
C GLY A 141 4.13 3.88 24.49
N ASN A 142 3.50 4.41 23.44
CA ASN A 142 3.98 5.57 22.68
C ASN A 142 3.33 6.89 23.17
N THR A 143 3.67 8.01 22.53
CA THR A 143 3.10 9.35 22.82
C THR A 143 1.59 9.44 22.63
N CYS A 144 1.02 8.51 21.88
CA CYS A 144 -0.40 8.42 21.62
C CYS A 144 -1.10 7.67 22.75
N GLY A 145 -0.34 6.99 23.60
CA GLY A 145 -0.78 6.24 24.78
C GLY A 145 -1.49 4.94 24.42
N GLY A 146 -2.06 4.27 25.42
CA GLY A 146 -2.66 2.96 25.26
C GLY A 146 -1.66 1.89 25.67
N THR A 147 -2.17 0.70 25.95
CA THR A 147 -1.38 -0.39 26.55
C THR A 147 -1.40 -1.65 25.72
N LEU A 148 -2.14 -1.66 24.61
CA LEU A 148 -2.34 -2.82 23.78
C LEU A 148 -1.39 -2.79 22.58
N ASN A 149 -0.70 -3.91 22.36
CA ASN A 149 0.04 -4.19 21.13
C ASN A 149 -0.68 -5.30 20.38
N ALA A 150 -1.32 -4.97 19.25
CA ALA A 150 -2.15 -5.94 18.55
C ALA A 150 -2.32 -5.61 17.07
N LEU A 151 -2.57 -6.63 16.25
CA LEU A 151 -3.25 -6.50 14.97
C LEU A 151 -4.76 -6.66 15.20
N MET A 152 -5.53 -5.65 14.84
CA MET A 152 -6.99 -5.68 14.84
C MET A 152 -7.49 -5.86 13.41
N VAL A 153 -8.50 -6.69 13.23
CA VAL A 153 -9.14 -6.93 11.93
C VAL A 153 -10.60 -6.52 12.01
N TYR A 154 -11.03 -5.70 11.06
CA TYR A 154 -12.40 -5.22 10.96
C TYR A 154 -13.05 -5.60 9.63
N ASP A 155 -14.32 -5.99 9.68
CA ASP A 155 -15.21 -5.93 8.53
C ASP A 155 -15.65 -4.47 8.34
N VAL A 156 -15.37 -3.91 7.17
CA VAL A 156 -15.70 -2.53 6.78
C VAL A 156 -16.64 -2.48 5.59
N LYS A 157 -17.42 -3.55 5.34
CA LYS A 157 -18.45 -3.57 4.28
C LYS A 157 -19.45 -2.43 4.43
N ASP A 158 -19.90 -2.16 5.66
CA ASP A 158 -20.53 -0.88 6.01
C ASP A 158 -19.48 0.02 6.66
N VAL A 159 -18.95 0.94 5.86
CA VAL A 159 -17.91 1.88 6.31
C VAL A 159 -18.38 2.78 7.46
N LYS A 160 -19.69 2.92 7.69
CA LYS A 160 -20.22 3.71 8.81
C LYS A 160 -20.28 2.91 10.11
N ASN A 161 -20.29 1.58 10.02
CA ASN A 161 -20.44 0.66 11.15
C ASN A 161 -19.43 -0.48 11.06
N PRO A 162 -18.11 -0.21 11.21
CA PRO A 162 -17.09 -1.24 11.16
C PRO A 162 -17.26 -2.24 12.32
N VAL A 163 -17.12 -3.53 12.03
CA VAL A 163 -17.26 -4.60 13.03
C VAL A 163 -15.92 -5.28 13.25
N MET A 164 -15.43 -5.29 14.50
CA MET A 164 -14.21 -6.01 14.85
C MET A 164 -14.45 -7.53 14.74
N LYS A 165 -13.60 -8.21 13.98
CA LYS A 165 -13.72 -9.65 13.68
C LYS A 165 -12.61 -10.49 14.28
N ALA A 166 -11.41 -9.93 14.42
CA ALA A 166 -10.27 -10.62 15.04
C ALA A 166 -9.31 -9.65 15.70
N GLN A 167 -8.53 -10.19 16.64
CA GLN A 167 -7.43 -9.53 17.32
C GLN A 167 -6.29 -10.54 17.46
N VAL A 168 -5.08 -10.15 17.07
CA VAL A 168 -3.85 -10.95 17.23
C VAL A 168 -2.87 -10.17 18.07
N GLU A 169 -2.32 -10.79 19.11
CA GLU A 169 -1.33 -10.15 19.97
C GLU A 169 0.00 -9.93 19.23
N LEU A 170 0.54 -8.72 19.38
CA LEU A 170 1.83 -8.31 18.82
C LEU A 170 2.72 -7.76 19.95
N THR A 171 4.01 -7.58 19.66
CA THR A 171 4.98 -7.12 20.67
C THR A 171 5.12 -5.61 20.71
N GLY A 172 5.14 -4.96 19.55
CA GLY A 172 5.29 -3.52 19.43
C GLY A 172 5.17 -3.07 17.97
N PRO A 173 3.96 -3.15 17.39
CA PRO A 173 3.80 -3.01 15.96
C PRO A 173 3.95 -1.57 15.48
N TYR A 174 4.43 -1.42 14.25
CA TYR A 174 4.51 -0.17 13.50
C TYR A 174 3.67 -0.29 12.23
N GLY A 175 4.22 0.03 11.06
CA GLY A 175 3.52 -0.05 9.79
C GLY A 175 3.23 -1.47 9.32
N LEU A 176 2.30 -1.57 8.40
CA LEU A 176 1.87 -2.81 7.78
C LEU A 176 1.57 -2.62 6.30
N GLY A 177 1.62 -3.70 5.53
CA GLY A 177 1.40 -3.70 4.09
C GLY A 177 0.68 -4.97 3.65
N VAL A 178 -0.12 -4.89 2.58
CA VAL A 178 -0.89 -6.03 2.06
C VAL A 178 -0.68 -6.24 0.56
N GLN A 179 -0.50 -7.50 0.17
CA GLN A 179 -0.49 -7.95 -1.22
C GLN A 179 -1.08 -9.35 -1.32
N ASP A 180 -2.13 -9.50 -2.12
CA ASP A 180 -2.89 -10.75 -2.24
C ASP A 180 -3.23 -11.31 -0.85
N SER A 181 -3.07 -12.61 -0.62
CA SER A 181 -3.33 -13.25 0.67
C SER A 181 -2.19 -13.10 1.69
N ALA A 182 -1.27 -12.15 1.51
CA ALA A 182 -0.19 -11.87 2.45
C ALA A 182 -0.34 -10.49 3.11
N LEU A 183 -0.24 -10.47 4.44
CA LEU A 183 -0.12 -9.26 5.24
C LEU A 183 1.26 -9.24 5.89
N TYR A 184 1.97 -8.12 5.73
CA TYR A 184 3.28 -7.87 6.31
C TYR A 184 3.13 -6.87 7.45
N VAL A 185 3.59 -7.20 8.65
CA VAL A 185 3.44 -6.37 9.85
C VAL A 185 4.81 -6.14 10.47
N CYS A 186 5.21 -4.88 10.62
CA CYS A 186 6.44 -4.51 11.29
C CYS A 186 6.26 -4.63 12.82
N ASP A 187 6.67 -5.72 13.45
CA ASP A 187 6.44 -5.97 14.90
C ASP A 187 7.65 -5.56 15.75
N GLY A 188 8.16 -4.36 15.49
CA GLY A 188 9.28 -3.76 16.22
C GLY A 188 10.52 -4.65 16.23
N ALA A 189 11.03 -4.96 17.43
CA ALA A 189 12.23 -5.80 17.61
C ALA A 189 12.02 -7.28 17.25
N LYS A 190 10.77 -7.73 17.11
CA LYS A 190 10.47 -9.08 16.64
C LYS A 190 10.72 -9.24 15.13
N GLY A 191 10.83 -8.13 14.41
CA GLY A 191 11.11 -8.07 12.98
C GLY A 191 9.84 -7.94 12.15
N LEU A 192 9.91 -8.41 10.90
CA LEU A 192 8.81 -8.37 9.94
C LEU A 192 7.99 -9.65 10.03
N GLY A 193 6.77 -9.56 10.57
CA GLY A 193 5.82 -10.66 10.57
C GLY A 193 5.14 -10.82 9.21
N VAL A 194 5.13 -12.04 8.68
CA VAL A 194 4.43 -12.40 7.44
C VAL A 194 3.22 -13.25 7.80
N PHE A 195 2.03 -12.80 7.41
CA PHE A 195 0.76 -13.41 7.76
C PHE A 195 0.04 -13.91 6.51
N ASN A 196 -0.54 -15.10 6.58
CA ASN A 196 -1.54 -15.57 5.65
C ASN A 196 -2.91 -15.02 6.05
N ILE A 197 -3.53 -14.28 5.12
CA ILE A 197 -4.87 -13.68 5.27
C ILE A 197 -5.85 -14.20 4.21
N LYS A 198 -5.66 -15.43 3.72
CA LYS A 198 -6.62 -16.07 2.78
C LYS A 198 -8.04 -16.11 3.36
N ASP A 199 -8.13 -16.34 4.68
CA ASP A 199 -9.29 -15.92 5.46
C ASP A 199 -8.89 -14.63 6.20
N PRO A 200 -9.41 -13.46 5.81
CA PRO A 200 -9.00 -12.19 6.40
C PRO A 200 -9.35 -12.10 7.89
N TYR A 201 -10.39 -12.81 8.34
CA TYR A 201 -10.83 -12.80 9.74
C TYR A 201 -10.16 -13.86 10.60
N LEU A 202 -9.24 -14.65 10.02
CA LEU A 202 -8.39 -15.59 10.73
C LEU A 202 -6.92 -15.46 10.26
N PRO A 203 -6.25 -14.31 10.53
CA PRO A 203 -4.85 -14.14 10.15
C PRO A 203 -3.96 -15.19 10.83
N LYS A 204 -3.09 -15.83 10.05
CA LYS A 204 -2.12 -16.81 10.55
C LYS A 204 -0.71 -16.34 10.29
N VAL A 205 0.09 -16.17 11.34
CA VAL A 205 1.53 -15.95 11.20
C VAL A 205 2.13 -17.15 10.46
N LEU A 206 2.84 -16.89 9.37
CA LEU A 206 3.64 -17.87 8.66
C LEU A 206 5.07 -17.87 9.21
N GLU A 207 5.66 -16.68 9.33
CA GLU A 207 7.02 -16.50 9.83
C GLU A 207 7.26 -15.07 10.36
N TYR A 208 8.40 -14.90 11.02
CA TYR A 208 8.99 -13.59 11.29
C TYR A 208 10.38 -13.54 10.66
N ILE A 209 10.59 -12.58 9.77
CA ILE A 209 11.90 -12.26 9.23
C ILE A 209 12.58 -11.32 10.22
N ASN A 210 13.64 -11.80 10.87
CA ASN A 210 14.40 -11.03 11.84
C ASN A 210 15.90 -11.14 11.55
N ASP A 211 16.47 -10.00 11.14
CA ASP A 211 17.90 -9.82 10.86
C ASP A 211 18.58 -8.93 11.91
N GLY A 212 17.93 -8.72 13.05
CA GLY A 212 18.36 -7.84 14.13
C GLY A 212 17.94 -6.38 13.98
N SER A 213 17.40 -5.96 12.84
CA SER A 213 16.90 -4.59 12.64
C SER A 213 15.46 -4.42 13.16
N ILE A 214 15.12 -3.22 13.61
CA ILE A 214 13.73 -2.82 13.87
C ILE A 214 13.06 -2.41 12.56
N TYR A 215 11.90 -2.97 12.25
CA TYR A 215 11.10 -2.60 11.07
C TYR A 215 10.08 -1.52 11.46
N TYR A 216 9.92 -0.50 10.61
CA TYR A 216 9.05 0.65 10.87
C TYR A 216 7.88 0.77 9.90
N ASP A 217 8.08 0.54 8.60
CA ASP A 217 7.01 0.55 7.61
C ASP A 217 7.37 -0.35 6.43
N VAL A 218 6.34 -0.79 5.70
CA VAL A 218 6.50 -1.66 4.53
C VAL A 218 5.55 -1.29 3.40
N ILE A 219 6.07 -1.36 2.18
CA ILE A 219 5.32 -1.06 0.96
C ILE A 219 5.48 -2.22 -0.02
N PRO A 220 4.46 -3.08 -0.18
CA PRO A 220 4.45 -4.09 -1.24
C PRO A 220 3.98 -3.48 -2.56
N TYR A 221 4.84 -3.50 -3.56
CA TYR A 221 4.62 -2.92 -4.89
C TYR A 221 5.32 -3.73 -5.98
N ASN A 222 4.58 -4.14 -7.02
CA ASN A 222 5.10 -4.85 -8.20
C ASN A 222 6.01 -6.04 -7.88
N GLY A 223 5.62 -6.89 -6.93
CA GLY A 223 6.41 -8.06 -6.56
C GLY A 223 7.65 -7.74 -5.71
N ILE A 224 7.81 -6.50 -5.25
CA ILE A 224 8.86 -6.09 -4.32
C ILE A 224 8.24 -5.58 -3.03
N LEU A 225 8.76 -6.03 -1.88
CA LEU A 225 8.49 -5.41 -0.59
C LEU A 225 9.62 -4.45 -0.26
N ILE A 226 9.28 -3.18 -0.10
CA ILE A 226 10.20 -2.15 0.36
C ILE A 226 9.98 -2.00 1.87
N ALA A 227 10.99 -2.29 2.67
CA ALA A 227 10.93 -2.23 4.13
C ALA A 227 11.83 -1.11 4.66
N TYR A 228 11.22 -0.12 5.31
CA TYR A 228 11.98 0.88 6.08
C TYR A 228 12.34 0.28 7.44
N VAL A 229 13.63 0.25 7.74
CA VAL A 229 14.20 -0.37 8.94
C VAL A 229 15.15 0.59 9.65
N GLU A 230 15.51 0.26 10.89
CA GLU A 230 16.59 0.92 11.59
C GLU A 230 17.88 0.89 10.77
N GLY A 231 18.38 2.07 10.45
CA GLY A 231 19.62 2.24 9.69
C GLY A 231 19.47 2.15 8.16
N GLY A 232 18.27 2.01 7.58
CA GLY A 232 18.17 2.01 6.12
C GLY A 232 16.87 1.48 5.52
N VAL A 233 16.96 0.98 4.29
CA VAL A 233 15.85 0.36 3.54
C VAL A 233 16.28 -1.01 3.04
N ARG A 234 15.42 -2.00 3.20
CA ARG A 234 15.61 -3.37 2.71
C ARG A 234 14.57 -3.70 1.65
N PHE A 235 14.95 -4.58 0.73
CA PHE A 235 14.11 -5.02 -0.37
C PHE A 235 13.94 -6.54 -0.33
N PHE A 236 12.71 -7.01 -0.54
CA PHE A 236 12.39 -8.43 -0.66
C PHE A 236 11.65 -8.69 -1.97
N ASP A 237 11.91 -9.84 -2.59
CA ASP A 237 11.08 -10.41 -3.65
C ASP A 237 9.83 -11.02 -2.99
N ILE A 238 8.68 -10.53 -3.40
CA ILE A 238 7.34 -11.01 -3.00
C ILE A 238 6.51 -11.42 -4.22
N SER A 239 7.15 -11.88 -5.29
CA SER A 239 6.50 -12.59 -6.41
C SER A 239 5.69 -13.80 -5.92
N LYS A 240 6.11 -14.39 -4.79
CA LYS A 240 5.31 -15.26 -3.93
C LYS A 240 5.02 -14.52 -2.62
N PRO A 241 3.86 -13.84 -2.48
CA PRO A 241 3.63 -12.90 -1.37
C PRO A 241 3.80 -13.52 0.03
N GLN A 242 3.45 -14.79 0.18
CA GLN A 242 3.54 -15.49 1.46
C GLN A 242 4.95 -16.05 1.77
N ASN A 243 5.94 -15.83 0.91
CA ASN A 243 7.31 -16.31 1.09
C ASN A 243 8.31 -15.25 0.58
N PRO A 244 8.51 -14.14 1.32
CA PRO A 244 9.42 -13.08 0.92
C PRO A 244 10.87 -13.55 0.92
N VAL A 245 11.61 -13.23 -0.14
CA VAL A 245 13.04 -13.55 -0.24
C VAL A 245 13.85 -12.26 -0.23
N ALA A 246 14.79 -12.13 0.70
CA ALA A 246 15.65 -10.94 0.77
C ALA A 246 16.43 -10.73 -0.53
N LEU A 247 16.46 -9.50 -1.04
CA LEU A 247 17.15 -9.12 -2.27
C LEU A 247 18.39 -8.28 -1.99
N SER A 248 18.18 -7.08 -1.44
CA SER A 248 19.23 -6.09 -1.24
C SER A 248 18.87 -5.14 -0.11
N ALA A 249 19.84 -4.32 0.31
CA ALA A 249 19.65 -3.30 1.33
C ALA A 249 20.46 -2.06 0.99
N LEU A 250 19.93 -0.90 1.38
CA LEU A 250 20.59 0.40 1.38
C LEU A 250 20.69 0.83 2.83
N MET A 251 21.85 0.61 3.44
CA MET A 251 22.11 0.91 4.86
C MET A 251 23.02 2.13 5.00
N ASN A 252 22.82 2.89 6.07
CA ASN A 252 23.63 4.05 6.44
C ASN A 252 24.94 3.66 7.14
#